data_AF-A0A5P0ZZ78-F1
#
_entry.id   AF-A0A5P0ZZ78-F1
#
_cell.length_a   1.000
_cell.length_b   1.000
_cell.length_c   1.000
_cell.angle_alpha   90.00
_cell.angle_beta   90.00
_cell.angle_gamma   90.00
#
_symmetry.space_group_name_H-M   'P 1'
#
loop_
_entity.id
_entity.type
_entity.pdbx_description
1 polymer ?
#
loop_
_entity_poly.entity_id
_entity_poly.type
_entity_poly.pdbx_seq_one_letter_code
_entity_poly.pdbx_strand_id
1 'polypeptide(L)'
;MKNERKTDRRTIFIISAIKDAFLKLIEQKSYNQINVAEFCREARITRSTFYLHYDNLTDVLNEILDEVLLFNKTYIEPVKAYLI
;
A
#
# COMPACT_ATOMS: atom_id res chain seq x y z
N MET A 1 17.62 -22.91 1.96
CA MET A 1 16.21 -22.78 1.50
C MET A 1 15.17 -22.66 2.64
N LYS A 2 15.52 -22.24 3.87
CA LYS A 2 14.57 -22.13 5.01
C LYS A 2 14.21 -20.68 5.40
N ASN A 3 14.87 -19.67 4.83
CA ASN A 3 14.72 -18.26 5.22
C ASN A 3 13.89 -17.39 4.26
N GLU A 4 13.83 -17.71 2.96
CA GLU A 4 13.11 -16.88 1.96
C GLU A 4 11.60 -16.81 2.23
N ARG A 5 10.96 -17.96 2.50
CA ARG A 5 9.50 -18.03 2.78
C ARG A 5 9.08 -17.23 4.01
N LYS A 6 9.95 -17.09 5.02
CA LYS A 6 9.65 -16.33 6.24
C LYS A 6 9.80 -14.83 6.01
N THR A 7 10.80 -14.43 5.22
CA THR A 7 11.00 -13.05 4.80
C THR A 7 9.82 -12.58 3.94
N ASP A 8 9.39 -13.38 2.99
CA ASP A 8 8.25 -13.07 2.10
C ASP A 8 6.95 -12.81 2.88
N ARG A 9 6.56 -13.72 3.80
CA ARG A 9 5.38 -13.49 4.66
C ARG A 9 5.48 -12.23 5.50
N ARG A 10 6.69 -11.89 5.98
CA ARG A 10 6.91 -10.66 6.74
C ARG A 10 6.73 -9.44 5.85
N THR A 11 7.28 -9.47 4.64
CA THR A 11 7.10 -8.41 3.64
C THR A 11 5.61 -8.19 3.33
N ILE A 12 4.87 -9.26 3.05
CA ILE A 12 3.41 -9.18 2.80
C ILE A 12 2.67 -8.54 3.98
N PHE A 13 2.97 -8.98 5.21
CA PHE A 13 2.36 -8.41 6.41
C PHE A 13 2.68 -6.92 6.59
N ILE A 14 3.94 -6.53 6.36
CA ILE A 14 4.37 -5.12 6.48
C ILE A 14 3.67 -4.26 5.42
N ILE A 15 3.62 -4.71 4.17
CA ILE A 15 2.95 -3.97 3.08
C ILE A 15 1.47 -3.78 3.39
N SER A 16 0.78 -4.82 3.90
CA SER A 16 -0.62 -4.70 4.33
C SER A 16 -0.79 -3.65 5.42
N ALA A 17 0.05 -3.68 6.46
CA ALA A 17 -0.02 -2.72 7.56
C ALA A 17 0.24 -1.28 7.11
N ILE A 18 1.15 -1.08 6.15
CA ILE A 18 1.44 0.21 5.52
C ILE A 18 0.20 0.73 4.78
N LYS A 19 -0.45 -0.11 3.96
CA LYS A 19 -1.66 0.29 3.21
C LYS A 19 -2.82 0.63 4.13
N ASP A 20 -3.06 -0.19 5.16
CA ASP A 20 -4.11 0.07 6.16
C ASP A 20 -3.90 1.40 6.89
N ALA A 21 -2.66 1.68 7.31
CA ALA A 21 -2.31 2.94 7.94
C ALA A 21 -2.47 4.14 7.00
N PHE A 22 -2.15 3.97 5.71
CA PHE A 22 -2.32 5.01 4.69
C PHE A 22 -3.79 5.40 4.56
N LEU A 23 -4.66 4.41 4.30
CA LEU A 23 -6.10 4.62 4.16
C LEU A 23 -6.70 5.30 5.39
N LYS A 24 -6.31 4.85 6.59
CA LYS A 24 -6.79 5.44 7.84
C LYS A 24 -6.34 6.90 8.02
N LEU A 25 -5.12 7.25 7.64
CA LEU A 25 -4.63 8.62 7.81
C LEU A 25 -5.23 9.59 6.80
N ILE A 26 -5.43 9.17 5.55
CA ILE A 26 -6.04 10.03 4.52
C ILE A 26 -7.53 10.29 4.78
N GLU A 27 -8.23 9.39 5.51
CA GLU A 27 -9.58 9.63 6.01
C GLU A 27 -9.64 10.74 7.07
N GLN A 28 -8.55 10.96 7.79
CA GLN A 28 -8.49 11.88 8.93
C GLN A 28 -7.90 13.24 8.57
N LYS A 29 -6.99 13.30 7.59
CA LYS A 29 -6.28 14.53 7.21
C LYS A 29 -5.87 14.50 5.74
N SER A 30 -5.60 15.68 5.18
CA SER A 30 -5.12 15.77 3.80
C SER A 30 -3.74 15.12 3.64
N TYR A 31 -3.50 14.47 2.50
CA TYR A 31 -2.23 13.79 2.17
C TYR A 31 -0.98 14.63 2.50
N ASN A 32 -0.98 15.91 2.12
CA ASN A 32 0.13 16.83 2.33
C ASN A 32 0.46 17.12 3.81
N GLN A 33 -0.43 16.76 4.73
CA GLN A 33 -0.23 16.91 6.17
C GLN A 33 0.36 15.64 6.80
N ILE A 34 0.43 14.54 6.06
CA ILE A 34 0.95 13.26 6.54
C ILE A 34 2.47 13.26 6.38
N ASN A 35 3.20 13.02 7.48
CA ASN A 35 4.64 12.79 7.45
C ASN A 35 5.02 11.33 7.73
N VAL A 36 6.21 10.92 7.29
CA VAL A 36 6.68 9.53 7.45
C VAL A 36 6.75 9.11 8.92
N ALA A 37 7.03 10.04 9.84
CA ALA A 37 7.17 9.72 11.25
C ALA A 37 5.85 9.32 11.91
N GLU A 38 4.77 10.07 11.67
CA GLU A 38 3.45 9.72 12.15
C GLU A 38 2.87 8.51 11.41
N PHE A 39 3.14 8.41 10.12
CA PHE A 39 2.74 7.29 9.30
C PHE A 39 3.29 5.96 9.85
N CYS A 40 4.59 5.92 10.15
CA CYS A 40 5.22 4.74 10.74
C CYS A 40 4.63 4.37 12.11
N ARG A 41 4.23 5.37 12.92
CA ARG A 41 3.57 5.11 14.21
C ARG A 41 2.20 4.47 14.02
N GLU A 42 1.42 4.96 13.06
CA GLU A 42 0.10 4.40 12.74
C GLU A 42 0.24 2.96 12.22
N ALA A 43 1.17 2.72 11.30
CA ALA A 43 1.47 1.40 10.75
C ALA A 43 2.16 0.43 11.74
N ARG A 44 2.57 0.92 12.92
CA ARG A 44 3.32 0.17 13.94
C ARG A 44 4.63 -0.43 13.39
N ILE A 45 5.34 0.32 12.57
CA ILE A 45 6.65 -0.04 12.01
C ILE A 45 7.72 1.01 12.33
N THR A 46 8.98 0.65 12.14
CA THR A 46 10.08 1.62 12.21
C THR A 46 10.24 2.37 10.89
N ARG A 47 10.84 3.57 10.91
CA ARG A 47 11.21 4.28 9.67
C ARG A 47 12.15 3.45 8.80
N SER A 48 13.09 2.72 9.41
CA SER A 48 13.98 1.81 8.68
C SER A 48 13.19 0.72 7.96
N THR A 49 12.14 0.18 8.57
CA THR A 49 11.24 -0.79 7.92
C THR A 49 10.47 -0.15 6.78
N PHE A 50 9.96 1.07 6.96
CA PHE A 50 9.29 1.80 5.87
C PHE A 50 10.23 1.98 4.66
N TYR A 51 11.45 2.49 4.91
CA TYR A 51 12.44 2.72 3.85
C TYR A 51 13.06 1.45 3.24
N LEU A 52 12.75 0.26 3.76
CA LEU A 52 13.07 -0.99 3.08
C LEU A 52 12.08 -1.32 1.96
N HIS A 53 10.91 -0.70 1.96
CA HIS A 53 9.82 -0.98 1.01
C HIS A 53 9.45 0.23 0.15
N TYR A 54 9.60 1.45 0.66
CA TYR A 54 9.17 2.69 -0.01
C TYR A 54 10.15 3.84 0.28
N ASP A 55 10.46 4.66 -0.71
CA ASP A 55 11.32 5.84 -0.52
C ASP A 55 10.54 6.99 0.13
N ASN A 56 9.23 7.09 -0.14
CA ASN A 56 8.37 8.14 0.37
C ASN A 56 6.88 7.74 0.34
N LEU A 57 6.00 8.60 0.89
CA LEU A 57 4.55 8.32 0.95
C LEU A 57 3.87 8.29 -0.43
N THR A 58 4.47 8.94 -1.43
CA THR A 58 3.92 8.93 -2.81
C THR A 58 4.08 7.56 -3.43
N ASP A 59 5.11 6.81 -3.09
CA ASP A 59 5.30 5.45 -3.59
C ASP A 59 4.20 4.51 -3.08
N VAL A 60 3.81 4.67 -1.81
CA VAL A 60 2.67 3.95 -1.21
C VAL A 60 1.37 4.33 -1.93
N LEU A 61 1.15 5.63 -2.16
CA LEU A 61 -0.03 6.12 -2.88
C LEU A 61 -0.10 5.52 -4.30
N ASN A 62 1.02 5.55 -5.03
CA ASN A 62 1.10 5.03 -6.39
C ASN A 62 0.79 3.53 -6.42
N GLU A 63 1.34 2.73 -5.51
CA GLU A 63 1.04 1.29 -5.45
C GLU A 63 -0.45 1.04 -5.18
N ILE A 64 -1.07 1.77 -4.25
CA ILE A 64 -2.51 1.65 -3.98
C ILE A 64 -3.34 2.04 -5.22
N LEU A 65 -2.97 3.12 -5.91
CA LEU A 65 -3.65 3.56 -7.12
C LEU A 65 -3.52 2.53 -8.25
N ASP A 66 -2.32 1.96 -8.44
CA ASP A 66 -2.07 0.94 -9.45
C ASP A 66 -2.91 -0.31 -9.17
N GLU A 67 -3.03 -0.75 -7.92
CA GLU A 67 -3.89 -1.87 -7.53
C GLU A 67 -5.36 -1.61 -7.85
N VAL A 68 -5.87 -0.42 -7.53
CA VAL A 68 -7.25 -0.02 -7.82
C VAL A 68 -7.49 0.09 -9.33
N LEU A 69 -6.55 0.64 -10.09
CA LEU A 69 -6.66 0.78 -11.55
C LEU A 69 -6.58 -0.57 -12.26
N LEU A 70 -5.70 -1.48 -11.80
CA LEU A 70 -5.60 -2.85 -12.31
C LEU A 70 -6.87 -3.65 -12.01
N PHE A 71 -7.43 -3.50 -10.80
CA PHE A 71 -8.75 -4.04 -10.48
C PHE A 71 -9.77 -3.52 -11.50
N ASN A 72 -9.90 -2.21 -11.66
CA ASN A 72 -10.88 -1.62 -12.56
C ASN A 72 -10.74 -2.08 -14.03
N LYS A 73 -9.52 -2.23 -14.56
CA LYS A 73 -9.28 -2.74 -15.91
C LYS A 73 -9.77 -4.18 -16.09
N THR A 74 -9.61 -5.02 -15.06
CA THR A 74 -10.00 -6.43 -15.08
C THR A 74 -11.52 -6.61 -15.10
N TYR A 75 -12.28 -5.68 -14.51
CA TYR A 75 -13.75 -5.74 -14.51
C TYR A 75 -14.40 -5.00 -15.68
N ILE A 76 -13.78 -3.96 -16.25
CA ILE A 76 -14.40 -3.19 -17.34
C ILE A 76 -14.32 -3.92 -18.69
N GLU A 77 -13.23 -4.63 -18.99
CA GLU A 77 -13.12 -5.42 -20.24
C GLU A 77 -14.22 -6.50 -20.38
N PRO A 78 -14.47 -7.39 -19.39
CA PRO A 78 -15.51 -8.39 -19.51
C PRO A 78 -16.92 -7.80 -19.51
N VAL A 79 -17.18 -6.68 -18.83
CA VAL A 79 -18.50 -6.04 -18.82
C VAL A 79 -18.80 -5.35 -20.15
N LYS A 80 -17.79 -4.75 -20.82
CA LYS A 80 -17.94 -4.25 -22.20
C LYS A 80 -18.26 -5.36 -23.19
N ALA A 81 -17.66 -6.54 -23.03
CA ALA A 81 -17.92 -7.69 -23.88
C ALA A 81 -19.33 -8.27 -23.72
N TYR A 82 -20.01 -7.99 -22.59
CA TYR A 82 -21.35 -8.50 -22.29
C TYR A 82 -22.48 -7.50 -22.60
N LEU A 83 -22.15 -6.28 -23.02
CA LEU A 83 -23.08 -5.18 -23.32
C LEU A 83 -23.15 -4.82 -24.81
N ILE A 84 -22.74 -5.75 -25.69
CA ILE A 84 -22.91 -5.66 -27.16
C ILE A 84 -23.68 -6.90 -27.62
#